data_AF-A0ABD4DYR0-F1
#
_entry.id   AF-A0ABD4DYR0-F1
#
_cell.length_a   1.000
_cell.length_b   1.000
_cell.length_c   1.000
_cell.angle_alpha   90.00
_cell.angle_beta   90.00
_cell.angle_gamma   90.00
#
_symmetry.space_group_name_H-M   'P 1'
#
loop_
_entity.id
_entity.type
_entity.pdbx_description
1 polymer ?
#
loop_
_entity_poly.entity_id
_entity_poly.type
_entity_poly.pdbx_seq_one_letter_code
_entity_poly.pdbx_strand_id
1 'polypeptide(L)'
;MTKKQSKYERPTADTQIAAAIASTISAVSFQGLSIVTPDGEPATLAVIDMQGRIIESGPSVMQTVWDVAIRSYRNFLIGNGHLRVLTQPPPH
;
A
#
# COMPACT_ATOMS: atom_id res chain seq x y z
N MET A 1 -37.32 7.02 -21.17
CA MET A 1 -36.95 6.15 -20.03
C MET A 1 -36.64 4.79 -20.64
N THR A 2 -35.46 4.18 -20.52
CA THR A 2 -34.87 3.62 -19.28
C THR A 2 -33.37 3.35 -19.53
N LYS A 3 -32.45 3.89 -18.71
CA LYS A 3 -31.03 3.51 -18.75
C LYS A 3 -30.84 2.24 -17.91
N LYS A 4 -30.27 1.19 -18.50
CA LYS A 4 -29.85 -0.04 -17.81
C LYS A 4 -28.80 0.30 -16.76
N GLN A 5 -29.11 0.04 -15.48
CA GLN A 5 -28.15 0.14 -14.39
C GLN A 5 -27.19 -1.05 -14.42
N SER A 6 -25.90 -0.71 -14.34
CA SER A 6 -24.77 -1.63 -14.31
C SER A 6 -24.78 -2.48 -13.04
N LYS A 7 -24.32 -3.71 -13.22
CA LYS A 7 -24.41 -4.86 -12.32
C LYS A 7 -23.48 -4.67 -11.11
N TYR A 8 -24.03 -4.91 -9.93
CA TYR A 8 -23.37 -5.00 -8.62
C TYR A 8 -21.99 -5.66 -8.69
N GLU A 9 -20.95 -4.90 -8.38
CA GLU A 9 -19.66 -5.42 -7.93
C GLU A 9 -19.76 -5.52 -6.40
N ARG A 10 -19.70 -6.74 -5.85
CA ARG A 10 -19.74 -6.97 -4.41
C ARG A 10 -18.35 -6.61 -3.86
N PRO A 11 -18.22 -5.67 -2.91
CA PRO A 11 -16.95 -5.48 -2.22
C PRO A 11 -16.65 -6.77 -1.46
N THR A 12 -15.59 -7.48 -1.85
CA THR A 12 -15.07 -8.62 -1.09
C THR A 12 -14.62 -8.11 0.29
N ALA A 13 -14.76 -8.93 1.33
CA ALA A 13 -14.58 -8.56 2.74
C ALA A 13 -13.20 -7.90 3.08
N ASP A 14 -12.24 -7.94 2.16
CA ASP A 14 -10.93 -7.29 2.26
C ASP A 14 -10.94 -5.77 2.00
N THR A 15 -12.05 -5.18 1.54
CA THR A 15 -12.09 -3.75 1.12
C THR A 15 -12.05 -2.75 2.28
N GLN A 16 -12.19 -3.17 3.54
CA GLN A 16 -12.32 -2.21 4.64
C GLN A 16 -11.35 -2.52 5.79
N ILE A 17 -10.07 -2.21 5.57
CA ILE A 17 -9.09 -2.07 6.65
C ILE A 17 -8.99 -0.57 7.00
N ALA A 18 -9.13 -0.28 8.28
CA ALA A 18 -9.45 1.03 8.86
C ALA A 18 -8.37 2.12 8.68
N ALA A 19 -8.75 3.25 8.05
CA ALA A 19 -8.63 4.63 8.54
C ALA A 19 -9.03 5.63 7.44
N ALA A 20 -9.72 6.70 7.83
CA ALA A 20 -10.32 7.72 6.96
C ALA A 20 -9.27 8.59 6.25
N ILE A 21 -8.70 8.07 5.17
CA ILE A 21 -8.02 8.90 4.17
C ILE A 21 -8.86 8.92 2.89
N ALA A 22 -8.94 10.07 2.25
CA ALA A 22 -9.72 10.23 1.03
C ALA A 22 -9.05 9.56 -0.18
N SER A 23 -7.75 9.30 -0.10
CA SER A 23 -6.99 8.58 -1.13
C SER A 23 -7.29 7.08 -1.10
N THR A 24 -7.27 6.45 -2.28
CA THR A 24 -7.39 5.00 -2.40
C THR A 24 -6.00 4.37 -2.40
N ILE A 25 -5.79 3.39 -1.52
CA ILE A 25 -4.58 2.56 -1.49
C ILE A 25 -5.00 1.13 -1.81
N SER A 26 -4.37 0.53 -2.81
CA SER A 26 -4.64 -0.84 -3.24
C SER A 26 -3.34 -1.58 -3.53
N ALA A 27 -3.39 -2.91 -3.52
CA ALA A 27 -2.26 -3.72 -3.91
C ALA A 27 -2.71 -4.98 -4.64
N VAL A 28 -1.94 -5.38 -5.65
CA VAL A 28 -2.13 -6.61 -6.40
C VAL A 28 -0.83 -7.39 -6.38
N SER A 29 -0.87 -8.66 -5.99
CA SER A 29 0.33 -9.47 -5.70
C SER A 29 1.40 -9.47 -6.80
N PHE A 30 1.00 -9.32 -8.07
CA PHE A 30 1.91 -9.28 -9.22
C PHE A 30 2.13 -7.88 -9.83
N GLN A 31 1.38 -6.85 -9.39
CA GLN A 31 1.53 -5.46 -9.88
C GLN A 31 2.15 -4.53 -8.82
N GLY A 32 2.06 -4.88 -7.55
CA GLY A 32 2.57 -4.10 -6.43
C GLY A 32 1.53 -3.17 -5.80
N LEU A 33 2.03 -2.20 -5.05
CA LEU A 33 1.25 -1.16 -4.36
C LEU A 33 0.87 -0.04 -5.33
N SER A 34 -0.38 0.44 -5.25
CA SER A 34 -0.90 1.56 -6.03
C SER A 34 -1.64 2.53 -5.12
N ILE A 35 -1.48 3.83 -5.40
CA ILE A 35 -2.12 4.91 -4.63
C ILE A 35 -2.71 5.92 -5.61
N VAL A 36 -3.96 6.31 -5.34
CA VAL A 36 -4.71 7.26 -6.14
C VAL A 36 -5.26 8.34 -5.21
N THR A 37 -5.11 9.61 -5.58
CA THR A 37 -5.70 10.74 -4.84
C THR A 37 -7.23 10.69 -4.88
N PRO A 38 -7.93 11.47 -4.05
CA PRO A 38 -9.40 11.57 -4.12
C PRO A 38 -9.88 12.04 -5.50
N ASP A 39 -9.04 12.79 -6.21
CA ASP A 39 -9.31 13.34 -7.54
C ASP A 39 -9.06 12.32 -8.67
N GLY A 40 -8.57 11.12 -8.36
CA GLY A 40 -8.28 10.08 -9.34
C GLY A 40 -6.87 10.12 -9.92
N GLU A 41 -6.01 11.02 -9.44
CA GLU A 41 -4.65 11.17 -9.94
C GLU A 41 -3.68 10.18 -9.27
N PRO A 42 -2.67 9.67 -10.00
CA PRO A 42 -1.63 8.82 -9.41
C PRO A 42 -0.89 9.54 -8.27
N ALA A 43 -0.69 8.85 -7.16
CA ALA A 43 0.02 9.37 -5.99
C ALA A 43 1.14 8.42 -5.54
N THR A 44 1.98 8.93 -4.63
CA THR A 44 3.11 8.19 -4.08
C THR A 44 3.24 8.37 -2.57
N LEU A 45 4.14 7.59 -1.95
CA LEU A 45 4.42 7.65 -0.52
C LEU A 45 5.60 8.56 -0.22
N ALA A 46 5.61 9.09 1.01
CA ALA A 46 6.70 9.83 1.59
C ALA A 46 6.98 9.35 3.02
N VAL A 47 8.27 9.29 3.38
CA VAL A 47 8.73 9.15 4.76
C VAL A 47 8.88 10.55 5.32
N ILE A 48 8.09 10.84 6.35
CA ILE A 48 8.08 12.14 7.02
C ILE A 48 8.68 11.95 8.41
N ASP A 49 9.68 12.76 8.78
CA ASP A 49 10.24 12.74 10.13
C ASP A 49 9.28 13.39 11.15
N MET A 50 9.66 13.32 12.44
CA MET A 50 8.85 13.89 13.52
C MET A 50 8.79 15.43 13.50
N GLN A 51 9.58 16.10 12.64
CA GLN A 51 9.54 17.54 12.42
C GLN A 51 8.69 17.93 11.21
N GLY A 52 8.08 16.96 10.53
CA GLY A 52 7.26 17.18 9.35
C GLY A 52 8.06 17.33 8.05
N ARG A 53 9.37 17.01 8.05
CA ARG A 53 10.21 17.08 6.85
C ARG A 53 10.09 15.76 6.08
N ILE A 54 9.96 15.88 4.76
CA ILE A 54 10.02 14.73 3.85
C ILE A 54 11.48 14.31 3.73
N ILE A 55 11.80 13.11 4.23
CA ILE A 55 13.14 12.53 4.16
C ILE A 55 13.33 11.83 2.82
N GLU A 56 12.31 11.07 2.40
CA GLU A 56 12.28 10.35 1.13
C GLU A 56 10.85 10.34 0.59
N SER A 57 10.70 10.35 -0.73
CA SER A 57 9.40 10.22 -1.38
C SER A 57 9.53 9.65 -2.78
N GLY A 58 8.46 9.04 -3.28
CA GLY A 58 8.38 8.59 -4.67
C GLY A 58 8.31 7.08 -4.83
N PRO A 59 8.45 6.59 -6.08
CA PRO A 59 8.28 5.19 -6.43
C PRO A 59 9.18 4.23 -5.65
N SER A 60 10.40 4.65 -5.30
CA SER A 60 11.34 3.84 -4.50
C SER A 60 10.81 3.55 -3.09
N VAL A 61 10.15 4.53 -2.45
CA VAL A 61 9.50 4.36 -1.15
C VAL A 61 8.35 3.37 -1.27
N MET A 62 7.51 3.50 -2.30
CA MET A 62 6.40 2.58 -2.55
C MET A 62 6.87 1.13 -2.75
N GLN A 63 7.90 0.93 -3.57
CA GLN A 63 8.48 -0.39 -3.82
C GLN A 63 9.04 -0.99 -2.53
N THR A 64 9.79 -0.21 -1.76
CA THR A 64 10.36 -0.66 -0.48
C THR A 64 9.28 -1.08 0.51
N VAL A 65 8.22 -0.26 0.67
CA VAL A 65 7.09 -0.57 1.55
C VAL A 65 6.38 -1.86 1.12
N TRP A 66 6.15 -2.03 -0.18
CA TRP A 66 5.55 -3.24 -0.73
C TRP A 66 6.41 -4.49 -0.45
N ASP A 67 7.71 -4.42 -0.72
CA ASP A 67 8.63 -5.54 -0.51
C ASP A 67 8.71 -5.95 0.97
N VAL A 68 8.71 -4.97 1.87
CA VAL A 68 8.65 -5.21 3.33
C VAL A 68 7.36 -5.90 3.72
N ALA A 69 6.22 -5.43 3.24
CA ALA A 69 4.92 -6.01 3.54
C ALA A 69 4.86 -7.47 3.07
N ILE A 70 5.26 -7.75 1.83
CA ILE A 70 5.28 -9.10 1.26
C ILE A 70 6.27 -10.01 1.99
N ARG A 71 7.47 -9.53 2.31
CA ARG A 71 8.46 -10.30 3.06
C ARG A 71 7.97 -10.61 4.47
N SER A 72 7.30 -9.67 5.13
CA SER A 72 6.68 -9.88 6.44
C SER A 72 5.59 -10.95 6.38
N TYR A 73 4.72 -10.88 5.37
CA TYR A 73 3.67 -11.89 5.15
C TYR A 73 4.26 -13.28 4.88
N ARG A 74 5.27 -13.39 4.01
CA ARG A 74 5.96 -14.67 3.75
C ARG A 74 6.62 -15.24 5.00
N ASN A 75 7.32 -14.41 5.77
CA ASN A 75 7.97 -14.82 7.00
C ASN A 75 6.96 -15.33 8.04
N PHE A 76 5.79 -14.68 8.11
CA PHE A 76 4.67 -15.15 8.93
C PHE A 76 4.20 -16.54 8.50
N LEU A 77 3.97 -16.76 7.20
CA LEU A 77 3.52 -18.06 6.68
C LEU A 77 4.54 -19.19 6.85
N ILE A 78 5.84 -18.89 6.83
CA ILE A 78 6.91 -19.89 7.01
C ILE A 78 7.02 -20.34 8.49
N GLY A 79 6.32 -19.69 9.43
CA GLY A 79 6.21 -20.17 10.82
C GLY A 79 7.41 -19.84 11.72
N ASN A 80 8.25 -18.86 11.36
CA ASN A 80 9.43 -18.47 12.15
C ASN A 80 9.12 -17.65 13.43
N GLY A 81 7.85 -17.50 13.82
CA GLY A 81 7.41 -17.06 15.15
C GLY A 81 7.75 -15.61 15.57
N HIS A 82 8.60 -14.89 14.84
CA HIS A 82 9.06 -13.55 15.18
C HIS A 82 8.79 -12.59 14.02
N LEU A 83 7.69 -11.84 14.09
CA LEU A 83 7.36 -10.75 13.16
C LEU A 83 8.37 -9.60 13.32
N ARG A 84 9.55 -9.70 12.71
CA ARG A 84 10.45 -8.57 12.53
C ARG A 84 11.11 -8.62 11.16
N VAL A 85 10.70 -7.74 10.27
CA VAL A 85 11.40 -7.45 9.01
C VAL A 85 12.02 -6.06 9.16
N LEU A 86 13.35 -6.00 9.09
CA LEU A 86 14.11 -4.76 9.06
C LEU A 86 14.64 -4.57 7.65
N THR A 87 14.38 -3.40 7.06
CA THR A 87 15.12 -2.95 5.87
C THR A 87 16.08 -1.86 6.28
N GLN A 88 17.31 -1.98 5.81
CA GLN A 88 18.33 -0.95 5.90
C GLN A 88 18.72 -0.54 4.49
N PRO A 89 19.07 0.74 4.26
CA PRO A 89 19.58 1.18 2.97
C PRO A 89 20.84 0.39 2.56
N PRO A 90 21.10 0.19 1.25
CA PRO A 90 22.32 -0.48 0.80
C PRO A 90 23.57 0.25 1.30
N PRO A 91 24.64 -0.46 1.69
CA PRO A 91 25.91 0.20 2.01
C PRO A 91 26.46 0.94 0.78
N HIS A 92 26.99 2.15 1.02
CA HIS A 92 27.64 3.01 0.03
C HIS A 92 28.93 2.39 -0.54
#